data_AF-A0A970AS14-F1
#
_entry.id   AF-A0A970AS14-F1
#
_cell.length_a   1.000
_cell.length_b   1.000
_cell.length_c   1.000
_cell.angle_alpha   90.00
_cell.angle_beta   90.00
_cell.angle_gamma   90.00
#
_symmetry.space_group_name_H-M   'P 1'
#
loop_
_entity.id
_entity.type
_entity.pdbx_description
1 polymer ?
#
loop_
_entity_poly.entity_id
_entity_poly.type
_entity_poly.pdbx_seq_one_letter_code
_entity_poly.pdbx_strand_id
1 'polypeptide(L)'
;MTYNVDTPLLAGMMAAFSTPEMQALMGPQVELNGLSFIDQTSAMTALVDGRLMVTVNGSDPATIRKLAEAIDGAALKAFDAPR
;
A
#
# COMPACT_ATOMS: atom_id res chain seq x y z
N MET A 1 -7.95 3.77 8.59
CA MET A 1 -6.76 3.95 7.74
C MET A 1 -5.62 4.38 8.64
N THR A 2 -4.49 3.69 8.59
CA THR A 2 -3.33 4.01 9.43
C THR A 2 -2.20 4.44 8.51
N TYR A 3 -1.64 5.63 8.75
CA TYR A 3 -0.46 6.13 8.06
C TYR A 3 0.72 6.02 9.03
N ASN A 4 1.74 5.24 8.65
CA ASN A 4 2.97 5.16 9.41
C ASN A 4 4.08 5.77 8.56
N VAL A 5 4.92 6.61 9.16
CA VAL A 5 6.04 7.26 8.49
C VAL A 5 7.27 7.14 9.41
N ASP A 6 8.44 6.86 8.85
CA ASP A 6 9.74 6.97 9.53
C ASP A 6 9.95 6.14 10.82
N THR A 7 9.45 4.91 10.88
CA THR A 7 9.84 3.97 11.96
C THR A 7 10.78 2.87 11.43
N PRO A 8 11.80 2.42 12.21
CA PRO A 8 12.73 1.37 11.77
C PRO A 8 12.03 0.06 11.39
N LEU A 9 10.93 -0.27 12.07
CA LEU A 9 10.07 -1.40 11.75
C LEU A 9 9.42 -1.23 10.38
N LEU A 10 8.95 -0.01 10.07
CA LEU A 10 8.37 0.31 8.77
C LEU A 10 9.39 0.26 7.65
N ALA A 11 10.63 0.70 7.89
CA ALA A 11 11.70 0.61 6.89
C ALA A 11 11.96 -0.85 6.49
N GLY A 12 11.96 -1.77 7.47
CA GLY A 12 12.06 -3.21 7.20
C GLY A 12 10.86 -3.77 6.44
N MET A 13 9.64 -3.34 6.78
CA MET A 13 8.43 -3.73 6.03
C MET A 13 8.44 -3.17 4.61
N MET A 14 8.75 -1.89 4.42
CA MET A 14 8.86 -1.25 3.11
C MET A 14 9.91 -1.94 2.24
N ALA A 15 11.04 -2.37 2.81
CA ALA A 15 12.04 -3.16 2.09
C ALA A 15 11.44 -4.50 1.59
N ALA A 16 10.67 -5.20 2.42
CA ALA A 16 9.97 -6.42 2.01
C ALA A 16 8.89 -6.14 0.93
N PHE A 17 8.19 -5.01 1.02
CA PHE A 17 7.24 -4.57 -0.01
C PHE A 17 7.92 -4.01 -1.26
N SER A 18 9.25 -3.86 -1.31
CA SER A 18 9.97 -3.29 -2.46
C SER A 18 10.52 -4.33 -3.44
N THR A 19 10.58 -5.61 -3.06
CA THR A 19 11.11 -6.67 -3.93
C THR A 19 9.98 -7.52 -4.54
N PRO A 20 9.97 -7.75 -5.88
CA PRO A 20 8.90 -8.51 -6.54
C PRO A 20 8.70 -9.93 -5.99
N GLU A 21 9.77 -10.60 -5.58
CA GLU A 21 9.68 -11.96 -5.03
C GLU A 21 8.92 -11.99 -3.69
N MET A 22 9.15 -11.00 -2.83
CA MET A 22 8.44 -10.89 -1.56
C MET A 22 7.00 -10.43 -1.78
N GLN A 23 6.77 -9.49 -2.70
CA GLN A 23 5.41 -9.07 -3.03
C GLN A 23 4.56 -10.25 -3.50
N ALA A 24 5.10 -11.14 -4.34
CA ALA A 24 4.42 -12.34 -4.82
C ALA A 24 4.13 -13.37 -3.71
N LEU A 25 4.96 -13.44 -2.67
CA LEU A 25 4.73 -14.30 -1.50
C LEU A 25 3.67 -13.74 -0.55
N MET A 26 3.46 -12.42 -0.55
CA MET A 26 2.55 -11.74 0.38
C MET A 26 1.10 -11.71 -0.10
N GLY A 27 0.87 -11.82 -1.41
CA GLY A 27 -0.46 -11.88 -2.01
C GLY A 27 -0.49 -11.44 -3.46
N PRO A 28 -1.64 -11.59 -4.15
CA PRO A 28 -1.82 -11.06 -5.49
C PRO A 28 -1.73 -9.54 -5.51
N GLN A 29 -1.14 -9.01 -6.58
CA GLN A 29 -1.10 -7.57 -6.83
C GLN A 29 -2.36 -7.09 -7.56
N VAL A 30 -2.85 -5.92 -7.17
CA VAL A 30 -4.01 -5.26 -7.77
C VAL A 30 -3.68 -3.79 -7.97
N GLU A 31 -3.76 -3.33 -9.21
CA GLU A 31 -3.63 -1.92 -9.58
C GLU A 31 -4.96 -1.19 -9.33
N LEU A 32 -4.95 -0.20 -8.43
CA LEU A 32 -6.10 0.65 -8.12
C LEU A 32 -5.66 2.11 -8.06
N ASN A 33 -6.32 2.97 -8.84
CA ASN A 33 -6.06 4.42 -8.89
C ASN A 33 -4.57 4.81 -9.03
N GLY A 34 -3.81 4.03 -9.80
CA GLY A 34 -2.38 4.27 -10.04
C GLY A 34 -1.44 3.84 -8.90
N LEU A 35 -1.94 3.06 -7.94
CA LEU A 35 -1.16 2.39 -6.91
C LEU A 35 -1.23 0.87 -7.09
N SER A 36 -0.10 0.18 -6.87
CA SER A 36 -0.05 -1.28 -6.81
C SER A 36 -0.24 -1.73 -5.35
N PHE A 37 -1.36 -2.38 -5.08
CA PHE A 37 -1.68 -2.97 -3.78
C PHE A 37 -1.40 -4.46 -3.78
N ILE A 38 -0.90 -4.97 -2.66
CA ILE A 38 -0.90 -6.40 -2.33
C ILE A 38 -2.18 -6.70 -1.55
N ASP A 39 -3.00 -7.60 -2.08
CA ASP A 39 -4.22 -8.08 -1.42
C ASP A 39 -3.88 -9.26 -0.49
N GLN A 40 -4.08 -9.05 0.80
CA GLN A 40 -3.80 -10.01 1.87
C GLN A 40 -5.10 -10.57 2.47
N THR A 41 -6.21 -10.57 1.71
CA THR A 41 -7.57 -11.02 2.10
C THR A 41 -8.27 -10.16 3.15
N SER A 42 -7.59 -9.78 4.23
CA SER A 42 -8.10 -8.93 5.32
C SER A 42 -7.53 -7.51 5.31
N ALA A 43 -6.56 -7.26 4.44
CA ALA A 43 -5.96 -5.95 4.24
C ALA A 43 -5.45 -5.80 2.81
N MET A 44 -5.35 -4.56 2.33
CA MET A 44 -4.62 -4.21 1.11
C MET A 44 -3.51 -3.23 1.46
N THR A 45 -2.28 -3.54 1.05
CA THR A 45 -1.12 -2.69 1.32
C THR A 45 -0.42 -2.26 0.04
N ALA A 46 -0.17 -0.95 -0.11
CA ALA A 46 0.61 -0.38 -1.21
C ALA A 46 1.84 0.36 -0.66
N LEU A 47 2.94 0.31 -1.41
CA LEU A 47 4.11 1.16 -1.19
C LEU A 47 4.17 2.20 -2.30
N VAL A 48 3.92 3.46 -1.95
CA VAL A 48 3.94 4.60 -2.87
C VAL A 48 5.35 5.16 -2.92
N ASP A 49 5.94 5.21 -4.11
CA ASP A 49 7.27 5.73 -4.43
C ASP A 49 8.40 5.27 -3.48
N GLY A 50 8.26 4.07 -2.91
CA GLY A 50 9.25 3.46 -2.02
C GLY A 50 9.32 4.07 -0.61
N ARG A 51 8.38 4.98 -0.27
CA ARG A 51 8.50 5.87 0.90
C ARG A 51 7.25 5.95 1.75
N LEU A 52 6.07 5.83 1.14
CA LEU A 52 4.80 5.93 1.85
C LEU A 52 4.05 4.59 1.78
N MET A 53 3.88 3.95 2.95
CA MET A 53 3.14 2.71 3.05
C MET A 53 1.67 2.99 3.39
N VAL A 54 0.76 2.52 2.54
CA VAL A 54 -0.69 2.68 2.69
C VAL A 54 -1.29 1.33 2.98
N THR A 55 -1.93 1.19 4.15
CA THR A 55 -2.66 -0.03 4.51
C THR A 55 -4.14 0.27 4.72
N VAL A 56 -4.97 -0.44 3.96
CA VAL A 56 -6.43 -0.43 4.06
C VAL A 56 -6.86 -1.71 4.77
N ASN A 57 -7.49 -1.56 5.93
CA ASN A 57 -8.04 -2.66 6.72
C ASN A 57 -9.57 -2.56 6.74
N GLY A 58 -10.25 -3.69 6.85
CA GLY A 58 -11.71 -3.73 6.90
C GLY A 58 -12.24 -5.09 7.36
N SER A 59 -13.56 -5.16 7.54
CA SER A 59 -14.26 -6.36 8.00
C SER A 59 -14.47 -7.41 6.91
N ASP A 60 -14.53 -6.99 5.65
CA ASP A 60 -14.78 -7.86 4.49
C ASP A 60 -14.02 -7.37 3.24
N PRO A 61 -13.67 -8.27 2.30
CA PRO A 61 -12.85 -7.93 1.14
C PRO A 61 -13.48 -6.89 0.21
N ALA A 62 -14.81 -6.87 0.06
CA ALA A 62 -15.49 -5.94 -0.82
C ALA A 62 -15.39 -4.51 -0.30
N THR A 63 -15.56 -4.32 1.00
CA THR A 63 -15.37 -3.03 1.67
C THR A 63 -13.92 -2.56 1.58
N ILE A 64 -12.96 -3.45 1.81
CA ILE A 64 -11.52 -3.12 1.69
C ILE A 64 -11.20 -2.62 0.29
N ARG A 65 -11.66 -3.33 -0.74
CA ARG A 65 -11.43 -2.96 -2.13
C ARG A 65 -12.06 -1.61 -2.47
N LYS A 66 -13.31 -1.37 -2.06
CA LYS A 66 -13.99 -0.10 -2.27
C LYS A 66 -13.27 1.07 -1.60
N LEU A 67 -12.72 0.85 -0.41
CA LEU A 67 -11.92 1.85 0.30
C LEU A 67 -10.58 2.11 -0.41
N ALA A 68 -9.92 1.07 -0.92
CA ALA A 68 -8.69 1.20 -1.69
C ALA A 68 -8.94 1.95 -3.02
N GLU A 69 -10.05 1.68 -3.70
CA GLU A 69 -10.53 2.40 -4.89
C GLU A 69 -10.96 3.85 -4.63
N ALA A 70 -11.09 4.28 -3.37
CA ALA A 70 -11.36 5.68 -3.05
C ALA A 70 -10.07 6.50 -2.83
N ILE A 71 -8.91 5.84 -2.78
CA ILE A 71 -7.63 6.49 -2.54
C ILE A 71 -7.16 7.18 -3.82
N ASP A 72 -6.92 8.49 -3.74
CA ASP A 72 -6.30 9.26 -4.82
C ASP A 72 -4.78 9.02 -4.82
N GLY A 73 -4.35 8.04 -5.62
CA GLY A 73 -2.94 7.69 -5.75
C GLY A 73 -2.10 8.82 -6.36
N ALA A 74 -2.67 9.65 -7.22
CA ALA A 74 -1.95 10.76 -7.84
C ALA A 74 -1.65 11.87 -6.81
N ALA A 75 -2.63 12.19 -5.96
CA ALA A 75 -2.43 13.14 -4.87
C ALA A 75 -1.39 12.65 -3.86
N LEU A 76 -1.39 11.35 -3.54
CA LEU A 76 -0.39 10.76 -2.64
C LEU A 76 1.03 10.84 -3.20
N LYS A 77 1.22 10.53 -4.49
CA LYS A 77 2.53 10.68 -5.15
C LYS A 77 2.98 12.13 -5.19
N ALA A 78 2.07 13.06 -5.47
CA ALA A 78 2.38 14.49 -5.48
C ALA A 78 2.76 15.02 -4.09
N PHE A 79 2.20 14.46 -3.02
CA PHE A 79 2.52 14.85 -1.65
C PHE A 79 3.95 14.47 -1.23
N ASP A 80 4.44 13.29 -1.64
CA ASP A 80 5.77 12.80 -1.29
C ASP A 80 6.87 13.15 -2.32
N ALA A 81 6.51 13.88 -3.38
CA ALA A 81 7.48 14.39 -4.34
C ALA A 81 8.47 15.36 -3.66
N PRO A 82 9.80 15.24 -3.91
CA PRO A 82 10.79 16.19 -3.40
C PRO A 82 10.50 17.60 -3.94
N ARG A 83 10.37 18.57 -3.03
CA ARG A 83 10.23 20.00 -3.35
C ARG A 83 11.57 20.62 -3.73
#